data_AF-A0A451B4I1-F1
#
_entry.id   AF-A0A451B4I1-F1
#
_cell.length_a   1.000
_cell.length_b   1.000
_cell.length_c   1.000
_cell.angle_alpha   90.00
_cell.angle_beta   90.00
_cell.angle_gamma   90.00
#
_symmetry.space_group_name_H-M   'P 1'
#
loop_
_entity.id
_entity.type
_entity.pdbx_description
1 polymer ?
#
loop_
_entity_poly.entity_id
_entity_poly.type
_entity_poly.pdbx_seq_one_letter_code
_entity_poly.pdbx_strand_id
1 'polypeptide(L)'
;PVGNRTVLIEVLVQRVQCSECASIRQVDIPFASPGHSYTKRFERYALGLSRHMTIQAVANHLGVGWDMIKDIQARYLQHCF
;
A
#
# COMPACT_ATOMS: atom_id res chain seq x y z
N PRO A 1 -6.08 7.42 -0.98
CA PRO A 1 -7.22 7.79 -0.13
C PRO A 1 -7.59 9.27 -0.31
N VAL A 2 -8.87 9.54 -0.57
CA VAL A 2 -9.45 10.87 -0.39
C VAL A 2 -10.30 10.77 0.89
N GLY A 3 -9.65 10.97 2.05
CA GLY A 3 -10.29 10.78 3.36
C GLY A 3 -10.68 9.33 3.66
N ASN A 4 -11.83 9.14 4.30
CA ASN A 4 -12.42 7.85 4.73
C ASN A 4 -13.27 7.16 3.65
N ARG A 5 -13.12 7.55 2.38
CA ARG A 5 -13.91 7.00 1.28
C ARG A 5 -13.17 5.81 0.66
N THR A 6 -13.85 4.68 0.53
CA THR A 6 -13.36 3.55 -0.27
C THR A 6 -13.12 4.02 -1.71
N VAL A 7 -11.90 3.82 -2.20
CA VAL A 7 -11.51 4.17 -3.58
C VAL A 7 -11.07 2.89 -4.27
N LEU A 8 -11.76 2.54 -5.36
CA LEU A 8 -11.35 1.49 -6.28
C LEU A 8 -10.57 2.14 -7.42
N ILE A 9 -9.43 1.54 -7.77
CA ILE A 9 -8.59 2.00 -8.88
C ILE A 9 -8.53 0.87 -9.89
N GLU A 10 -9.13 1.08 -11.05
CA GLU A 10 -9.04 0.17 -12.18
C GLU A 10 -7.87 0.61 -13.08
N VAL A 11 -6.90 -0.28 -13.29
CA VAL A 11 -5.74 -0.02 -14.13
C VAL A 11 -5.50 -1.22 -15.04
N LEU A 12 -5.24 -0.93 -16.31
CA LEU A 12 -4.74 -1.94 -17.25
C LEU A 12 -3.25 -2.15 -16.98
N VAL A 13 -2.90 -3.30 -16.41
CA VAL A 13 -1.53 -3.65 -16.12
C VAL A 13 -1.02 -4.66 -17.14
N GLN A 14 0.08 -4.32 -17.80
CA GLN A 14 0.68 -5.18 -18.82
C GLN A 14 1.35 -6.40 -18.18
N ARG A 15 1.21 -7.55 -18.84
CA ARG A 15 1.92 -8.78 -18.51
C ARG A 15 2.95 -9.04 -19.61
N VAL A 16 4.21 -9.19 -19.22
CA VAL A 16 5.32 -9.46 -20.13
C VAL A 16 5.76 -10.90 -20.00
N GLN A 17 6.02 -11.56 -21.13
CA GLN A 17 6.56 -12.91 -21.18
C GLN A 17 8.05 -12.85 -21.49
N CYS A 18 8.87 -13.55 -20.71
CA CYS A 18 10.28 -13.73 -21.02
C CYS A 18 10.44 -14.65 -22.24
N SER A 19 11.21 -14.23 -23.24
CA SER A 19 11.46 -15.03 -24.45
C SER A 19 12.34 -16.26 -24.21
N GLU A 20 13.19 -16.24 -23.19
CA GLU A 20 14.13 -17.33 -22.90
C GLU A 20 13.53 -18.43 -22.03
N CYS A 21 12.78 -18.06 -20.99
CA CYS A 21 12.25 -19.02 -20.00
C CYS A 21 10.72 -19.11 -19.97
N ALA A 22 10.03 -18.42 -20.89
CA ALA A 22 8.56 -18.36 -20.99
C ALA A 22 7.81 -17.87 -19.73
N SER A 23 8.51 -17.40 -18.69
CA SER A 23 7.87 -16.88 -17.49
C SER A 23 7.07 -15.61 -17.77
N ILE A 24 5.84 -15.55 -17.25
CA ILE A 24 4.96 -14.37 -17.38
C ILE A 24 5.04 -13.57 -16.09
N ARG A 25 5.38 -12.28 -16.21
CA ARG A 25 5.47 -11.35 -15.08
C ARG A 25 4.61 -10.13 -15.33
N GLN A 26 4.04 -9.59 -14.26
CA GLN A 26 3.37 -8.29 -14.30
C GLN A 26 4.43 -7.19 -14.27
N VAL A 27 4.25 -6.13 -15.07
CA VAL A 27 5.14 -4.95 -14.98
C VAL A 27 4.98 -4.26 -13.63
N ASP A 28 6.06 -3.66 -13.14
CA ASP A 28 6.02 -2.90 -11.90
C ASP A 28 5.10 -1.68 -12.04
N ILE A 29 4.29 -1.44 -11.02
CA ILE A 29 3.35 -0.32 -10.99
C ILE A 29 3.95 0.77 -10.10
N PRO A 30 4.33 1.94 -10.62
CA PRO A 30 5.12 2.90 -9.87
C PRO A 30 4.40 3.42 -8.61
N PHE A 31 3.06 3.45 -8.61
CA PHE A 31 2.25 4.00 -7.51
C PHE A 31 1.82 2.99 -6.44
N ALA A 32 2.01 1.68 -6.63
CA ALA A 32 1.60 0.63 -5.71
C ALA A 32 2.75 -0.37 -5.48
N SER A 33 2.86 -0.90 -4.26
CA SER A 33 3.88 -1.92 -3.98
C SER A 33 3.34 -3.31 -4.30
N PRO A 34 4.15 -4.24 -4.85
CA PRO A 34 3.69 -5.59 -5.16
C PRO A 34 3.09 -6.29 -3.92
N GLY A 35 1.99 -7.02 -4.11
CA GLY A 35 1.33 -7.77 -3.02
C GLY A 35 0.51 -6.92 -2.04
N HIS A 36 0.41 -5.60 -2.22
CA HIS A 36 -0.39 -4.73 -1.38
C HIS A 36 -1.63 -4.21 -2.10
N SER A 37 -2.75 -4.16 -1.38
CA SER A 37 -4.04 -3.64 -1.88
C SER A 37 -4.16 -2.11 -1.82
N TYR A 38 -3.11 -1.41 -1.37
CA TYR A 38 -3.08 0.03 -1.21
C TYR A 38 -1.91 0.67 -1.97
N THR A 39 -2.00 1.98 -2.18
CA THR A 39 -1.00 2.76 -2.93
C THR A 39 0.13 3.28 -2.03
N LYS A 40 1.30 3.55 -2.59
CA LYS A 40 2.42 4.21 -1.87
C LYS A 40 2.02 5.56 -1.28
N ARG A 41 1.07 6.26 -1.91
CA ARG A 41 0.50 7.52 -1.39
C ARG A 41 -0.37 7.28 -0.15
N PHE A 42 -1.15 6.20 -0.12
CA PHE A 42 -1.91 5.80 1.06
C PHE A 42 -0.99 5.53 2.24
N GLU A 43 0.07 4.74 2.00
CA GLU A 43 1.06 4.39 3.01
C GLU A 43 1.70 5.63 3.66
N ARG A 44 2.20 6.57 2.85
CA ARG A 44 2.77 7.83 3.34
C ARG A 44 1.79 8.64 4.17
N TYR A 45 0.51 8.66 3.79
CA TYR A 45 -0.53 9.35 4.54
C TYR A 45 -0.79 8.68 5.90
N ALA A 46 -0.92 7.36 5.93
CA ALA A 46 -1.07 6.59 7.17
C ALA A 46 0.12 6.79 8.12
N LEU A 47 1.35 6.80 7.60
CA LEU A 47 2.56 7.06 8.39
C LEU A 47 2.59 8.50 8.94
N GLY A 48 2.18 9.49 8.15
CA GLY A 48 2.06 10.88 8.62
C GLY A 48 1.09 11.03 9.80
N LEU A 49 -0.05 10.33 9.75
CA LEU A 49 -1.03 10.31 10.85
C LEU A 49 -0.50 9.55 12.08
N SER A 50 0.22 8.46 11.85
CA SER A 50 0.82 7.63 12.90
C SER A 50 1.80 8.38 13.80
N ARG A 51 2.34 9.52 13.35
CA ARG A 51 3.17 10.40 14.17
C ARG A 51 2.41 11.16 15.25
N HIS A 52 1.07 11.22 15.14
CA HIS A 52 0.22 12.05 16.00
C HIS A 52 -0.96 11.27 16.61
N MET A 53 -1.14 10.00 16.22
CA MET A 53 -2.30 9.19 16.56
C MET A 53 -1.90 7.74 16.83
N THR A 54 -2.69 7.01 17.62
CA THR A 54 -2.49 5.56 17.85
C THR A 54 -2.87 4.76 16.60
N ILE A 55 -2.35 3.53 16.47
CA ILE A 55 -2.68 2.61 15.36
C ILE A 55 -4.20 2.48 15.19
N GLN A 56 -4.93 2.32 16.31
CA GLN A 56 -6.39 2.17 16.29
C GLN A 56 -7.11 3.46 15.85
N ALA A 57 -6.64 4.63 16.29
CA ALA A 57 -7.22 5.90 15.86
C ALA A 57 -7.01 6.13 14.35
N VAL A 58 -5.81 5.81 13.83
CA VAL A 58 -5.52 5.89 12.39
C VAL A 58 -6.37 4.91 11.60
N ALA A 59 -6.51 3.67 12.05
CA ALA A 59 -7.34 2.65 11.41
C ALA A 59 -8.80 3.10 11.31
N ASN A 60 -9.37 3.61 12.41
CA ASN A 60 -10.73 4.14 12.45
C ASN A 60 -10.90 5.37 11.54
N HIS A 61 -9.92 6.29 11.53
CA HIS A 61 -9.94 7.49 10.70
C HIS A 61 -9.88 7.19 9.20
N LEU A 62 -9.14 6.15 8.82
CA LEU A 62 -8.97 5.73 7.43
C LEU A 62 -9.97 4.65 6.99
N GLY A 63 -10.77 4.11 7.90
CA GLY A 63 -11.77 3.08 7.61
C GLY A 63 -11.14 1.75 7.17
N VAL A 64 -9.97 1.43 7.71
CA VAL A 64 -9.23 0.20 7.39
C VAL A 64 -9.00 -0.65 8.63
N GLY A 65 -8.60 -1.91 8.42
CA GLY A 65 -8.27 -2.81 9.52
C GLY A 65 -7.06 -2.33 10.32
N TRP A 66 -7.10 -2.54 11.63
CA TRP A 66 -6.00 -2.24 12.55
C TRP A 66 -4.69 -2.91 12.12
N ASP A 67 -4.75 -4.17 11.67
CA ASP A 67 -3.57 -4.92 11.22
C ASP A 67 -2.90 -4.27 10.00
N MET A 68 -3.65 -3.67 9.09
CA MET A 68 -3.07 -2.97 7.93
C MET A 68 -2.20 -1.79 8.38
N ILE A 69 -2.66 -1.00 9.34
CA ILE A 69 -1.89 0.15 9.84
C ILE A 69 -0.67 -0.32 10.64
N LYS A 70 -0.84 -1.33 11.50
CA LYS A 70 0.27 -1.95 12.25
C LYS A 70 1.36 -2.44 11.30
N ASP A 71 0.98 -3.15 10.25
CA ASP A 71 1.88 -3.73 9.26
C ASP A 71 2.62 -2.65 8.44
N ILE A 72 1.93 -1.56 8.08
CA ILE A 72 2.56 -0.37 7.48
C ILE A 72 3.62 0.23 8.41
N GLN A 73 3.29 0.41 9.70
CA GLN A 73 4.25 0.94 10.67
C GLN A 73 5.46 0.01 10.86
N ALA A 74 5.24 -1.30 10.97
CA ALA A 74 6.29 -2.29 11.14
C ALA A 74 7.30 -2.26 9.98
N ARG A 75 6.82 -2.25 8.74
CA ARG A 75 7.69 -2.11 7.55
C ARG A 75 8.46 -0.80 7.54
N TYR A 76 7.80 0.30 7.88
CA TYR A 76 8.48 1.60 7.90
C TYR A 76 9.64 1.62 8.91
N LEU A 77 9.43 1.04 10.09
CA LEU A 77 10.48 0.94 11.11
C LEU A 77 11.65 0.06 10.65
N GLN A 78 11.38 -1.06 9.96
CA GLN A 78 12.41 -1.93 9.37
C GLN A 78 13.22 -1.27 8.26
N HIS A 79 12.69 -0.23 7.62
CA HIS A 79 13.40 0.51 6.56
C HIS A 79 14.16 1.72 7.08
N CYS A 80 13.80 2.24 8.26
CA CYS A 80 14.46 3.41 8.85
C CYS A 80 15.59 3.05 9.84
N PHE A 81 15.61 1.82 10.35
CA PHE A 81 16.60 1.30 11.30
C PHE A 81 17.11 -0.06 10.84
#